data_AF-A0A821WAF5-F1
#
_entry.id   AF-A0A821WAF5-F1
#
_cell.length_a   1.000
_cell.length_b   1.000
_cell.length_c   1.000
_cell.angle_alpha   90.00
_cell.angle_beta   90.00
_cell.angle_gamma   90.00
#
_symmetry.space_group_name_H-M   'P 1'
#
loop_
_entity.id
_entity.type
_entity.pdbx_description
1 polymer ?
#
loop_
_entity_poly.entity_id
_entity_poly.type
_entity_poly.pdbx_seq_one_letter_code
_entity_poly.pdbx_strand_id
1 'polypeptide(L)'
;LRGINLPVPTGFSSATLETYVMIEFPYPTETPQTGRTRHTVGSINAEYPESEHKFYIKRNDAKFRRLMSRKELKLAVFYKP
;
A
#
# COMPACT_ATOMS: atom_id res chain seq x y z
N LEU A 1 -1.61 9.19 6.53
CA LEU A 1 -2.65 8.38 5.83
C LEU A 1 -3.45 7.62 6.90
N ARG A 2 -4.76 7.40 6.74
CA ARG A 2 -5.57 6.64 7.73
C ARG A 2 -6.54 5.65 7.08
N GLY A 3 -6.70 4.49 7.68
CA GLY A 3 -7.85 3.60 7.45
C GLY A 3 -9.04 4.08 8.27
N ILE A 4 -10.25 3.90 7.74
CA ILE A 4 -11.49 4.29 8.42
C ILE A 4 -12.42 3.09 8.39
N ASN A 5 -12.91 2.69 9.56
CA ASN A 5 -13.87 1.61 9.73
C ASN A 5 -13.46 0.32 8.98
N LEU A 6 -12.21 -0.14 9.20
CA LEU A 6 -11.71 -1.35 8.58
C LEU A 6 -12.52 -2.57 9.06
N PRO A 7 -12.96 -3.46 8.15
CA PRO A 7 -13.70 -4.65 8.53
C PRO A 7 -12.83 -5.58 9.35
N VAL A 8 -13.36 -6.03 10.49
CA VAL A 8 -12.65 -6.98 11.37
C VAL A 8 -12.87 -8.40 10.82
N PRO A 9 -11.81 -9.13 10.45
CA PRO A 9 -11.94 -10.52 9.99
C PRO A 9 -12.49 -11.42 11.09
N THR A 10 -13.22 -12.48 10.72
CA THR A 10 -13.81 -13.43 11.66
C THR A 10 -12.72 -14.07 12.54
N GLY A 11 -12.90 -14.01 13.86
CA GLY A 11 -11.92 -14.55 14.83
C GLY A 11 -10.89 -13.53 15.34
N PHE A 12 -10.87 -12.31 14.81
CA PHE A 12 -10.05 -11.21 15.32
C PHE A 12 -10.88 -10.24 16.15
N SER A 13 -10.24 -9.58 17.11
CA SER A 13 -10.80 -8.43 17.81
C SER A 13 -10.23 -7.14 17.24
N SER A 14 -10.95 -6.03 17.37
CA SER A 14 -10.44 -4.70 16.99
C SER A 14 -9.13 -4.35 17.70
N ALA A 15 -8.95 -4.82 18.94
CA ALA A 15 -7.77 -4.59 19.76
C ALA A 15 -6.54 -5.40 19.33
N THR A 16 -6.74 -6.54 18.66
CA THR A 16 -5.66 -7.41 18.17
C THR A 16 -5.38 -7.24 16.67
N LEU A 17 -6.09 -6.32 16.02
CA LEU A 17 -5.99 -6.08 14.59
C LEU A 17 -4.65 -5.39 14.27
N GLU A 18 -3.75 -6.07 13.56
CA GLU A 18 -2.53 -5.47 13.01
C GLU A 18 -2.71 -5.26 11.50
N THR A 19 -2.60 -4.01 11.05
CA THR A 19 -2.80 -3.63 9.65
C THR A 19 -1.62 -2.88 9.07
N TYR A 20 -1.40 -3.05 7.77
CA TYR A 20 -0.44 -2.26 7.01
C TYR A 20 -0.92 -2.08 5.57
N VAL A 21 -0.43 -1.04 4.90
CA VAL A 21 -0.71 -0.79 3.48
C VAL A 21 0.51 -1.17 2.66
N MET A 22 0.31 -2.01 1.65
CA MET A 22 1.29 -2.29 0.61
C MET A 22 0.97 -1.45 -0.63
N ILE A 23 2.02 -0.90 -1.23
CA ILE A 23 1.97 -0.07 -2.42
C ILE A 23 2.74 -0.77 -3.52
N GLU A 24 2.11 -0.99 -4.68
CA GLU A 24 2.78 -1.46 -5.88
C GLU A 24 2.74 -0.36 -6.94
N PHE A 25 3.90 0.21 -7.22
CA PHE A 25 4.09 1.24 -8.23
C PHE A 25 4.52 0.60 -9.56
N PRO A 26 3.75 0.80 -10.64
CA PRO A 26 4.07 0.22 -11.93
C PRO A 26 5.34 0.85 -12.51
N TYR A 27 6.32 0.02 -12.87
CA TYR A 27 7.58 0.45 -13.47
C TYR A 27 7.96 -0.50 -14.63
N PRO A 28 8.59 -0.02 -15.72
CA PRO A 28 8.91 -0.84 -16.91
C PRO A 28 10.12 -1.77 -16.67
N THR A 29 9.99 -2.64 -15.67
CA THR A 29 10.90 -3.73 -15.27
C THR A 29 10.07 -5.01 -15.09
N GLU A 30 10.72 -6.16 -14.97
CA GLU A 30 10.02 -7.43 -14.71
C GLU A 30 9.29 -7.42 -13.36
N THR A 31 9.87 -6.74 -12.36
CA THR A 31 9.29 -6.56 -11.03
C THR A 31 8.82 -5.12 -10.82
N PRO A 32 7.60 -4.89 -10.28
CA PRO A 32 7.14 -3.55 -9.91
C PRO A 32 7.93 -3.03 -8.71
N GLN A 33 7.97 -1.70 -8.54
CA GLN A 33 8.53 -1.11 -7.32
C GLN A 33 7.50 -1.21 -6.20
N THR A 34 7.87 -1.78 -5.06
CA THR A 34 6.95 -1.96 -3.93
C THR A 34 7.36 -1.11 -2.72
N GLY A 35 6.37 -0.60 -2.00
CA GLY A 35 6.53 0.04 -0.69
C GLY A 35 5.55 -0.55 0.31
N ARG A 36 5.82 -0.38 1.60
CA ARG A 36 4.86 -0.73 2.66
C ARG A 36 4.95 0.25 3.82
N THR A 37 3.81 0.55 4.44
CA THR A 37 3.78 1.33 5.67
C THR A 37 4.26 0.51 6.85
N ARG A 38 4.52 1.17 7.98
CA ARG A 38 4.63 0.47 9.26
C ARG A 38 3.29 -0.17 9.63
N HIS A 39 3.39 -1.18 10.49
CA HIS A 39 2.24 -1.84 11.06
C HIS A 39 1.58 -0.95 12.12
N THR A 40 0.26 -0.92 12.11
CA THR A 40 -0.56 -0.24 13.11
C THR A 40 -1.44 -1.28 13.78
N VAL A 41 -1.41 -1.30 15.13
CA VAL A 41 -2.09 -2.30 15.95
C VAL A 41 -3.26 -1.68 16.68
N GLY A 42 -4.33 -2.46 16.87
CA GLY A 42 -5.35 -2.20 17.88
C GLY A 42 -6.38 -1.12 17.53
N SER A 43 -6.59 -0.84 16.24
CA SER A 43 -7.61 0.11 15.81
C SER A 43 -8.18 -0.23 14.43
N ILE A 44 -9.51 -0.17 14.31
CA ILE A 44 -10.23 -0.19 13.02
C ILE A 44 -10.08 1.14 12.25
N ASN A 45 -9.67 2.19 12.94
CA ASN A 45 -9.34 3.50 12.39
C ASN A 45 -7.81 3.67 12.46
N ALA A 46 -7.09 2.82 11.73
CA ALA A 46 -5.63 2.78 11.78
C ALA A 46 -5.01 4.06 11.22
N GLU A 47 -4.11 4.69 11.98
CA GLU A 47 -3.21 5.71 11.46
C GLU A 47 -1.95 5.04 10.94
N TYR A 48 -1.60 5.26 9.67
CA TYR A 48 -0.40 4.69 9.07
C TYR A 48 0.73 5.72 9.13
N PRO A 49 1.65 5.63 10.10
CA PRO A 49 2.81 6.51 10.18
C PRO A 49 3.78 6.19 9.03
N GLU A 50 4.60 7.17 8.66
CA GLU A 50 5.60 7.05 7.58
C GLU A 50 4.98 6.62 6.24
N SER A 51 3.79 7.15 5.93
CA SER A 51 3.10 6.87 4.66
C SER A 51 3.76 7.48 3.43
N GLU A 52 4.91 8.14 3.58
CA GLU A 52 5.66 8.71 2.47
C GLU A 52 6.58 7.67 1.85
N HIS A 53 6.35 7.34 0.58
CA HIS A 53 7.19 6.45 -0.20
C HIS A 53 7.71 7.17 -1.44
N LYS A 54 9.02 7.04 -1.70
CA LYS A 54 9.67 7.61 -2.87
C LYS A 54 9.96 6.50 -3.87
N PHE A 55 9.43 6.65 -5.08
CA PHE A 55 9.68 5.73 -6.20
C PHE A 55 10.59 6.38 -7.22
N TYR A 56 11.46 5.58 -7.82
CA TYR A 56 12.33 6.03 -8.88
C TYR A 56 11.58 6.07 -10.21
N ILE A 57 11.68 7.18 -10.95
CA ILE A 57 11.01 7.35 -12.24
C ILE A 57 11.98 7.80 -13.34
N LYS A 58 11.83 7.22 -14.53
CA LYS A 58 12.51 7.67 -15.77
C LYS A 58 11.49 8.32 -16.68
N ARG A 59 11.28 9.63 -16.52
CA ARG A 59 10.23 10.38 -17.25
C ARG A 59 10.35 10.31 -18.78
N ASN A 60 11.58 10.24 -19.29
CA ASN A 60 11.84 10.22 -20.74
C ASN A 60 11.62 8.83 -21.37
N ASP A 61 11.50 7.77 -20.56
CA ASP A 61 11.27 6.42 -21.07
C ASP A 61 9.85 6.28 -21.65
N ALA A 62 9.76 5.92 -22.93
CA ALA A 62 8.50 5.70 -23.62
C ALA A 62 7.70 4.52 -23.01
N LYS A 63 8.38 3.48 -22.52
CA LYS A 63 7.73 2.34 -21.85
C LYS A 63 7.06 2.80 -20.55
N PHE A 64 7.76 3.62 -19.75
CA PHE A 64 7.21 4.22 -18.53
C PHE A 64 5.98 5.08 -18.83
N ARG A 65 6.07 5.99 -19.82
CA ARG A 65 4.94 6.85 -20.23
C ARG A 65 3.71 6.04 -20.66
N ARG A 66 3.92 4.99 -21.46
CA ARG A 66 2.83 4.09 -21.90
C ARG A 66 2.27 3.25 -20.75
N LEU A 67 3.10 2.88 -19.77
CA LEU A 67 2.66 2.12 -18.60
C LEU A 67 1.74 2.96 -17.73
N MET A 68 2.09 4.23 -17.49
CA MET A 68 1.31 5.14 -16.67
C MET A 68 -0.06 5.50 -17.25
N SER A 69 -0.26 5.36 -18.57
CA SER A 69 -1.60 5.52 -19.18
C SER A 69 -2.46 4.26 -19.16
N ARG A 70 -1.91 3.12 -18.72
CA ARG A 70 -2.58 1.81 -18.79
C ARG A 70 -2.68 1.08 -17.45
N LYS A 71 -1.81 1.42 -16.50
CA LYS A 71 -1.71 0.77 -15.20
C LYS A 71 -1.92 1.80 -14.10
N GLU A 72 -2.54 1.34 -13.03
CA GLU A 72 -2.87 2.15 -11.86
C GLU A 72 -1.87 1.89 -10.74
N LEU A 73 -1.81 2.82 -9.80
CA LEU A 73 -1.16 2.61 -8.51
C LEU A 73 -2.01 1.65 -7.69
N LYS A 74 -1.46 0.48 -7.33
CA LYS A 74 -2.18 -0.47 -6.49
C LYS A 74 -1.84 -0.25 -5.02
N LEU A 75 -2.86 0.00 -4.22
CA LEU A 75 -2.79 0.14 -2.77
C LEU A 75 -3.65 -0.96 -2.15
N ALA A 76 -3.04 -1.81 -1.33
CA ALA A 76 -3.73 -2.92 -0.67
C ALA A 76 -3.52 -2.87 0.84
N VAL A 77 -4.61 -2.99 1.59
CA VAL A 77 -4.57 -3.14 3.05
C VAL A 77 -4.47 -4.61 3.39
N PHE A 78 -3.50 -4.96 4.22
CA PHE A 78 -3.30 -6.32 4.70
C PHE A 78 -3.53 -6.39 6.20
N TYR A 79 -4.20 -7.47 6.61
CA TYR A 79 -4.29 -7.89 8.01
C TYR A 79 -3.17 -8.86 8.28
N LYS A 80 -2.37 -8.59 9.30
CA LYS A 80 -1.41 -9.56 9.80
C LYS A 80 -2.11 -10.42 10.85
N PRO A 81 -2.10 -11.76 10.70
CA PRO A 81 -2.67 -12.66 11.69
C PRO A 81 -1.89 -12.65 13.00
#